data_AF-A0A7S4WCH8-F1
#
_entry.id   AF-A0A7S4WCH8-F1
#
_cell.length_a   1.000
_cell.length_b   1.000
_cell.length_c   1.000
_cell.angle_alpha   90.00
_cell.angle_beta   90.00
_cell.angle_gamma   90.00
#
_symmetry.space_group_name_H-M   'P 1'
#
loop_
_entity.id
_entity.type
_entity.pdbx_description
1 polymer ?
#
loop_
_entity_poly.entity_id
_entity_poly.type
_entity_poly.pdbx_seq_one_letter_code
_entity_poly.pdbx_strand_id
1 'polypeptide(L)'
;HGAEYVCESTGVFLTGEKVQPHLKAGAKKVVFSAPAKDDSHTIVMGVNQDTYDSSMECVSCASCTTNGLAPLVKAINDKFGIKRGLMTTIHAMTASQPTVDGASKKDWRGGRAGSGNIIPSSTGAAKAVAKVIPEVKGKLTGMAFRVPTIDVSVVDLTCELETPATYEEICAEVKRRSEGDMKGFLGYCDEDLVSTDFE
;
A
#
# COMPACT_ATOMS: atom_id res chain seq x y z
N HIS A 1 28.42 -7.65 10.69
CA HIS A 1 28.38 -7.02 9.36
C HIS A 1 28.19 -5.49 9.36
N GLY A 2 28.19 -4.77 10.50
CA GLY A 2 28.30 -3.29 10.50
C GLY A 2 27.23 -2.55 9.69
N ALA A 3 26.07 -3.15 9.46
CA ALA A 3 25.01 -2.56 8.64
C ALA A 3 24.38 -1.39 9.38
N GLU A 4 24.34 -0.22 8.74
CA GLU A 4 23.75 0.99 9.34
C GLU A 4 22.23 1.05 9.14
N TYR A 5 21.72 0.49 8.04
CA TYR A 5 20.31 0.47 7.69
C TYR A 5 19.85 -0.97 7.50
N VAL A 6 18.75 -1.33 8.15
CA VAL A 6 18.19 -2.69 8.10
C VAL A 6 16.80 -2.63 7.47
N CYS A 7 16.58 -3.44 6.43
CA CYS A 7 15.25 -3.74 5.91
C CYS A 7 14.67 -4.91 6.71
N GLU A 8 13.69 -4.64 7.56
CA GLU A 8 12.98 -5.64 8.34
C GLU A 8 11.83 -6.21 7.50
N SER A 9 12.13 -7.33 6.84
CA SER A 9 11.24 -7.99 5.87
C SER A 9 10.81 -9.40 6.29
N THR A 10 10.99 -9.77 7.56
CA THR A 10 10.53 -11.08 8.07
C THR A 10 9.02 -11.14 8.26
N GLY A 11 8.35 -9.99 8.38
CA GLY A 11 6.93 -9.89 8.75
C GLY A 11 6.63 -10.13 10.24
N VAL A 12 7.66 -10.40 11.05
CA VAL A 12 7.53 -10.74 12.48
C VAL A 12 7.81 -9.54 13.39
N PHE A 13 8.87 -8.78 13.10
CA PHE A 13 9.32 -7.65 13.93
C PHE A 13 8.77 -6.30 13.43
N LEU A 14 7.45 -6.14 13.50
CA LEU A 14 6.74 -4.96 12.96
C LEU A 14 6.35 -3.94 14.04
N THR A 15 7.16 -3.80 15.10
CA THR A 15 6.97 -2.78 16.14
C THR A 15 8.32 -2.21 16.56
N GLY A 16 8.36 -0.96 17.04
CA GLY A 16 9.57 -0.30 17.51
C GLY A 16 10.28 -1.06 18.63
N GLU A 17 9.52 -1.70 19.52
CA GLU A 17 10.05 -2.58 20.57
C GLU A 17 10.74 -3.83 19.98
N LYS A 18 10.13 -4.45 18.98
CA LYS A 18 10.59 -5.71 18.42
C LYS A 18 11.86 -5.58 17.58
N VAL A 19 12.16 -4.39 17.07
CA VAL A 19 13.36 -4.12 16.28
C VAL A 19 14.54 -3.62 17.09
N GLN A 20 14.37 -3.40 18.40
CA GLN A 20 15.46 -3.01 19.31
C GLN A 20 16.70 -3.93 19.25
N PRO A 21 16.59 -5.26 19.04
CA PRO A 21 17.76 -6.11 18.86
C PRO A 21 18.66 -5.68 17.68
N HIS A 22 18.08 -5.21 16.57
CA HIS A 22 18.85 -4.70 15.42
C HIS A 22 19.62 -3.42 15.79
N LEU A 23 18.94 -2.49 16.48
CA LEU A 23 19.54 -1.22 16.91
C LEU A 23 20.68 -1.45 17.92
N LYS A 24 20.47 -2.33 18.90
CA LYS A 24 21.49 -2.73 19.90
C LYS A 24 22.68 -3.44 19.26
N ALA A 25 22.47 -4.13 18.14
CA ALA A 25 23.54 -4.78 17.37
C ALA A 25 24.33 -3.81 16.47
N GLY A 26 23.96 -2.52 16.45
CA GLY A 26 24.70 -1.45 15.77
C GLY A 26 24.01 -0.86 14.55
N ALA A 27 22.78 -1.30 14.20
CA ALA A 27 21.99 -0.63 13.18
C ALA A 27 21.59 0.78 13.63
N LYS A 28 21.65 1.76 12.72
CA LYS A 28 21.22 3.13 12.98
C LYS A 28 19.74 3.33 12.69
N LYS A 29 19.21 2.63 11.67
CA LYS A 29 17.82 2.76 11.21
C LYS A 29 17.24 1.42 10.78
N VAL A 30 15.95 1.23 11.02
CA VAL A 30 15.20 0.05 10.58
C VAL A 30 13.98 0.46 9.76
N VAL A 31 13.80 -0.16 8.60
CA VAL A 31 12.65 0.08 7.72
C VAL A 31 11.80 -1.18 7.68
N PHE A 32 10.54 -1.09 8.10
CA PHE A 32 9.61 -2.21 8.00
C PHE A 32 9.11 -2.31 6.56
N SER A 33 9.23 -3.50 5.95
CA SER A 33 8.70 -3.75 4.60
C SER A 33 7.19 -4.08 4.58
N ALA A 34 6.50 -3.83 5.69
CA ALA A 34 5.08 -4.11 5.88
C ALA A 34 4.48 -3.08 6.86
N PRO A 35 3.14 -2.95 6.95
CA PRO A 35 2.52 -2.04 7.90
C PRO A 35 2.95 -2.33 9.34
N ALA A 36 3.37 -1.27 10.05
CA ALA A 36 3.64 -1.35 11.48
C ALA A 36 2.41 -1.85 12.26
N LYS A 37 2.67 -2.61 13.32
CA LYS A 37 1.67 -3.11 14.28
C LYS A 37 1.51 -2.21 15.51
N ASP A 38 2.22 -1.08 15.53
CA ASP A 38 2.16 -0.01 16.51
C ASP A 38 2.06 1.35 15.81
N ASP A 39 2.42 2.42 16.53
CA ASP A 39 2.39 3.79 16.04
C ASP A 39 3.68 4.23 15.33
N SER A 40 4.55 3.29 14.94
CA SER A 40 5.74 3.62 14.13
C SER A 40 5.34 4.38 12.87
N HIS A 41 6.10 5.44 12.57
CA HIS A 41 5.75 6.38 11.50
C HIS A 41 5.68 5.68 10.14
N THR A 42 4.64 5.96 9.36
CA THR A 42 4.42 5.35 8.05
C THR A 42 4.74 6.35 6.95
N ILE A 43 5.58 5.95 6.01
CA ILE A 43 6.02 6.78 4.90
C ILE A 43 5.67 6.08 3.59
N VAL A 44 5.05 6.83 2.69
CA VAL A 44 4.85 6.47 1.28
C VAL A 44 5.56 7.52 0.43
N MET A 45 6.46 7.05 -0.43
CA MET A 45 7.23 7.92 -1.32
C MET A 45 6.32 8.54 -2.40
N GLY A 46 6.53 9.81 -2.70
CA GLY A 46 5.65 10.61 -3.57
C GLY A 46 4.40 11.14 -2.86
N VAL A 47 4.23 10.86 -1.56
CA VAL A 47 3.04 11.25 -0.79
C VAL A 47 3.40 12.08 0.45
N ASN A 48 4.19 11.53 1.38
CA ASN A 48 4.52 12.17 2.66
C ASN A 48 5.98 11.98 3.10
N GLN A 49 6.90 11.74 2.16
CA GLN A 49 8.33 11.49 2.46
C GLN A 49 9.02 12.64 3.20
N ASP A 50 8.51 13.85 3.06
CA ASP A 50 8.94 15.06 3.75
C ASP A 50 8.65 15.05 5.26
N THR A 51 7.76 14.15 5.71
CA THR A 51 7.46 13.95 7.14
C THR A 51 8.50 13.08 7.86
N TYR A 52 9.50 12.54 7.14
CA TYR A 52 10.60 11.81 7.75
C TYR A 52 11.46 12.74 8.61
N ASP A 53 11.75 12.32 9.83
CA ASP A 53 12.72 12.99 10.69
C ASP A 53 13.89 12.06 11.01
N SER A 54 15.11 12.62 10.99
CA SER A 54 16.33 11.86 11.22
C SER A 54 16.45 11.27 12.63
N SER A 55 15.64 11.70 13.60
CA SER A 55 15.54 11.08 14.93
C SER A 55 14.76 9.76 14.92
N MET A 56 13.92 9.51 13.91
CA MET A 56 13.12 8.28 13.83
C MET A 56 14.03 7.06 13.66
N GLU A 57 14.10 6.20 14.66
CA GLU A 57 14.92 4.97 14.63
C GLU A 57 14.34 3.91 13.69
N CYS A 58 13.01 3.88 13.57
CA CYS A 58 12.32 3.00 12.64
C CYS A 58 11.12 3.65 11.98
N VAL A 59 10.84 3.20 10.76
CA VAL A 59 9.71 3.66 9.94
C VAL A 59 9.11 2.47 9.18
N SER A 60 7.84 2.58 8.80
CA SER A 60 7.12 1.59 7.99
C SER A 60 6.94 2.10 6.56
N CYS A 61 7.33 1.29 5.57
CA CYS A 61 7.05 1.52 4.15
C CYS A 61 5.61 1.15 3.74
N ALA A 62 4.70 1.04 4.72
CA ALA A 62 3.31 0.64 4.53
C ALA A 62 3.18 -0.74 3.85
N SER A 63 2.14 -0.94 3.04
CA SER A 63 1.93 -2.14 2.23
C SER A 63 2.04 -1.81 0.75
N CYS A 64 2.21 -2.83 -0.10
CA CYS A 64 2.13 -2.69 -1.56
C CYS A 64 0.81 -2.00 -1.98
N THR A 65 -0.34 -2.43 -1.47
CA THR A 65 -1.64 -1.81 -1.79
C THR A 65 -1.72 -0.35 -1.32
N THR A 66 -1.14 0.01 -0.16
CA THR A 66 -1.09 1.41 0.28
C THR A 66 -0.25 2.24 -0.67
N ASN A 67 0.91 1.73 -1.12
CA ASN A 67 1.77 2.42 -2.08
C ASN A 67 1.12 2.52 -3.47
N GLY A 68 0.33 1.51 -3.90
CA GLY A 68 -0.42 1.57 -5.16
C GLY A 68 -1.63 2.51 -5.12
N LEU A 69 -2.21 2.75 -3.94
CA LEU A 69 -3.41 3.58 -3.80
C LEU A 69 -3.08 5.04 -3.43
N ALA A 70 -2.13 5.28 -2.53
CA ALA A 70 -1.94 6.61 -1.93
C ALA A 70 -1.51 7.70 -2.94
N PRO A 71 -0.61 7.47 -3.91
CA PRO A 71 -0.28 8.49 -4.92
C PRO A 71 -1.50 8.91 -5.75
N LEU A 72 -2.33 7.94 -6.17
CA LEU A 72 -3.57 8.22 -6.90
C LEU A 72 -4.56 9.01 -6.03
N VAL A 73 -4.76 8.59 -4.78
CA VAL A 73 -5.62 9.30 -3.82
C VAL A 73 -5.12 10.73 -3.60
N LYS A 74 -3.81 10.94 -3.47
CA LYS A 74 -3.24 12.27 -3.30
C LYS A 74 -3.46 13.14 -4.53
N ALA A 75 -3.21 12.62 -5.73
CA ALA A 75 -3.45 13.33 -6.99
C ALA A 75 -4.90 13.81 -7.11
N ILE A 76 -5.86 12.92 -6.84
CA ILE A 76 -7.30 13.23 -6.91
C ILE A 76 -7.73 14.16 -5.78
N ASN A 77 -7.34 13.88 -4.54
CA ASN A 77 -7.78 14.64 -3.37
C ASN A 77 -7.23 16.08 -3.37
N ASP A 78 -5.97 16.28 -3.75
CA ASP A 78 -5.36 17.61 -3.81
C ASP A 78 -6.10 18.53 -4.81
N LYS A 79 -6.64 17.96 -5.90
CA LYS A 79 -7.29 18.72 -7.00
C LYS A 79 -8.80 18.86 -6.84
N PHE A 80 -9.49 17.75 -6.56
CA PHE A 80 -10.95 17.66 -6.60
C PHE A 80 -11.58 17.48 -5.22
N GLY A 81 -10.79 17.05 -4.23
CA GLY A 81 -11.27 16.64 -2.91
C GLY A 81 -12.02 15.31 -2.98
N ILE A 82 -11.72 14.39 -2.07
CA ILE A 82 -12.48 13.15 -1.91
C ILE A 82 -13.42 13.31 -0.72
N LYS A 83 -14.71 13.04 -0.93
CA LYS A 83 -15.76 13.05 0.10
C LYS A 83 -15.87 11.70 0.81
N ARG A 84 -15.93 10.62 0.03
CA ARG A 84 -15.91 9.22 0.50
C ARG A 84 -15.47 8.30 -0.64
N GLY A 85 -14.90 7.16 -0.30
CA GLY A 85 -14.50 6.17 -1.29
C GLY A 85 -14.38 4.76 -0.73
N LEU A 86 -14.58 3.80 -1.63
CA LEU A 86 -14.38 2.38 -1.39
C LEU A 86 -13.36 1.87 -2.40
N MET A 87 -12.37 1.13 -1.96
CA MET A 87 -11.52 0.39 -2.89
C MET A 87 -11.66 -1.11 -2.78
N THR A 88 -11.48 -1.75 -3.92
CA THR A 88 -11.20 -3.16 -4.05
C THR A 88 -9.81 -3.31 -4.63
N THR A 89 -9.00 -4.21 -4.08
CA THR A 89 -7.78 -4.65 -4.78
C THR A 89 -7.96 -6.08 -5.27
N ILE A 90 -7.69 -6.31 -6.56
CA ILE A 90 -7.52 -7.65 -7.10
C ILE A 90 -6.03 -7.94 -6.99
N HIS A 91 -5.69 -8.82 -6.06
CA HIS A 91 -4.33 -9.00 -5.58
C HIS A 91 -3.79 -10.35 -6.01
N ALA A 92 -2.55 -10.39 -6.49
CA ALA A 92 -1.82 -11.64 -6.72
C ALA A 92 -1.75 -12.48 -5.44
N MET A 93 -1.62 -13.80 -5.58
CA MET A 93 -1.42 -14.65 -4.42
C MET A 93 -0.08 -14.34 -3.74
N THR A 94 0.01 -14.59 -2.44
CA THR A 94 1.23 -14.34 -1.65
C THR A 94 1.67 -15.60 -0.93
N ALA A 95 2.91 -15.60 -0.41
CA ALA A 95 3.44 -16.72 0.38
C ALA A 95 2.62 -17.07 1.63
N SER A 96 1.68 -16.21 2.05
CA SER A 96 0.76 -16.51 3.14
C SER A 96 -0.37 -17.48 2.76
N GLN A 97 -0.61 -17.71 1.45
CA GLN A 97 -1.60 -18.65 0.96
C GLN A 97 -0.99 -20.03 0.70
N PRO A 98 -1.63 -21.11 1.13
CA PRO A 98 -1.12 -22.45 0.91
C PRO A 98 -1.39 -22.94 -0.53
N THR A 99 -0.60 -23.91 -0.97
CA THR A 99 -0.75 -24.56 -2.28
C THR A 99 -2.02 -25.41 -2.37
N VAL A 100 -2.45 -25.97 -1.24
CA VAL A 100 -3.69 -26.76 -1.07
C VAL A 100 -4.43 -26.25 0.17
N ASP A 101 -5.69 -26.67 0.35
CA ASP A 101 -6.46 -26.29 1.53
C ASP A 101 -5.74 -26.69 2.83
N GLY A 102 -5.60 -25.73 3.74
CA GLY A 102 -4.85 -25.87 4.98
C GLY A 102 -5.37 -24.98 6.11
N ALA A 103 -4.86 -25.22 7.32
CA ALA A 103 -5.30 -24.49 8.50
C ALA A 103 -4.71 -23.06 8.51
N SER A 104 -5.59 -22.05 8.57
CA SER A 104 -5.21 -20.66 8.85
C SER A 104 -5.98 -20.16 10.07
N LYS A 105 -5.28 -19.92 11.17
CA LYS A 105 -5.91 -19.58 12.47
C LYS A 105 -6.59 -18.21 12.48
N LYS A 106 -6.12 -17.27 11.65
CA LYS A 106 -6.57 -15.86 11.67
C LYS A 106 -7.36 -15.45 10.42
N ASP A 107 -7.27 -16.20 9.34
CA ASP A 107 -7.94 -15.92 8.07
C ASP A 107 -8.33 -17.25 7.40
N TRP A 108 -9.52 -17.77 7.72
CA TRP A 108 -9.98 -19.07 7.20
C TRP A 108 -10.05 -19.10 5.68
N ARG A 109 -10.44 -17.99 5.05
CA ARG A 109 -10.50 -17.87 3.59
C ARG A 109 -9.09 -17.94 2.99
N GLY A 110 -8.13 -17.26 3.62
CA GLY A 110 -6.71 -17.32 3.26
C GLY A 110 -6.05 -18.69 3.43
N GLY A 111 -6.69 -19.63 4.14
CA GLY A 111 -6.23 -21.02 4.24
C GLY A 111 -6.62 -21.91 3.05
N ARG A 112 -7.42 -21.41 2.10
CA ARG A 112 -7.79 -22.16 0.90
C ARG A 112 -6.68 -22.12 -0.15
N ALA A 113 -6.63 -23.11 -1.04
CA ALA A 113 -5.63 -23.19 -2.10
C ALA A 113 -5.55 -21.90 -2.93
N GLY A 114 -4.40 -21.22 -2.88
CA GLY A 114 -4.23 -19.88 -3.46
C GLY A 114 -4.38 -19.82 -4.97
N SER A 115 -3.83 -20.82 -5.68
CA SER A 115 -3.90 -20.93 -7.14
C SER A 115 -5.24 -21.46 -7.67
N GLY A 116 -6.15 -21.87 -6.79
CA GLY A 116 -7.42 -22.51 -7.16
C GLY A 116 -8.67 -21.69 -6.86
N ASN A 117 -8.54 -20.48 -6.31
CA ASN A 117 -9.68 -19.73 -5.78
C ASN A 117 -9.56 -18.22 -6.03
N ILE A 118 -10.71 -17.55 -6.08
CA ILE A 118 -10.83 -16.12 -5.79
C ILE A 118 -11.14 -16.00 -4.29
N ILE A 119 -10.21 -15.43 -3.53
CA ILE A 119 -10.25 -15.45 -2.06
C ILE A 119 -10.50 -14.03 -1.53
N PRO A 120 -11.70 -13.74 -0.98
CA PRO A 120 -11.96 -12.45 -0.35
C PRO A 120 -11.13 -12.29 0.93
N SER A 121 -10.53 -11.13 1.13
CA SER A 121 -9.70 -10.80 2.29
C SER A 121 -9.98 -9.38 2.78
N SER A 122 -9.88 -9.15 4.08
CA SER A 122 -9.88 -7.80 4.63
C SER A 122 -8.53 -7.13 4.35
N THR A 123 -8.52 -5.81 4.19
CA THR A 123 -7.29 -5.05 4.04
C THR A 123 -7.33 -3.77 4.88
N GLY A 124 -6.18 -3.45 5.49
CA GLY A 124 -5.97 -2.19 6.20
C GLY A 124 -5.48 -1.07 5.27
N ALA A 125 -5.21 -1.35 3.99
CA ALA A 125 -4.51 -0.44 3.10
C ALA A 125 -5.21 0.92 2.98
N ALA A 126 -6.54 0.92 2.83
CA ALA A 126 -7.38 2.12 2.82
C ALA A 126 -7.21 3.00 4.05
N LYS A 127 -7.24 2.37 5.22
CA LYS A 127 -7.11 3.03 6.51
C LYS A 127 -5.67 3.52 6.70
N ALA A 128 -4.69 2.82 6.14
CA ALA A 128 -3.29 3.24 6.14
C ALA A 128 -3.04 4.44 5.22
N VAL A 129 -3.82 4.64 4.15
CA VAL A 129 -3.75 5.88 3.35
C VAL A 129 -4.04 7.10 4.22
N ALA A 130 -4.98 7.01 5.17
CA ALA A 130 -5.25 8.10 6.11
C ALA A 130 -4.09 8.41 7.07
N LYS A 131 -3.10 7.52 7.23
CA LYS A 131 -1.88 7.82 8.00
C LYS A 131 -0.91 8.71 7.22
N VAL A 132 -0.94 8.63 5.88
CA VAL A 132 -0.03 9.37 4.99
C VAL A 132 -0.71 10.56 4.30
N ILE A 133 -2.04 10.57 4.26
CA ILE A 133 -2.89 11.66 3.76
C ILE A 133 -3.99 11.92 4.82
N PRO A 134 -3.71 12.70 5.87
CA PRO A 134 -4.64 12.90 6.99
C PRO A 134 -6.02 13.44 6.57
N GLU A 135 -6.10 14.18 5.46
CA GLU A 135 -7.31 14.81 4.91
C GLU A 135 -8.38 13.79 4.49
N VAL A 136 -7.99 12.54 4.23
CA VAL A 136 -8.89 11.45 3.86
C VAL A 136 -9.22 10.50 5.02
N LYS A 137 -8.85 10.88 6.25
CA LYS A 137 -9.17 10.11 7.46
C LYS A 137 -10.68 9.91 7.62
N GLY A 138 -11.10 8.65 7.74
CA GLY A 138 -12.51 8.27 7.85
C GLY A 138 -13.29 8.27 6.54
N LYS A 139 -12.67 8.67 5.41
CA LYS A 139 -13.32 8.75 4.10
C LYS A 139 -13.13 7.50 3.25
N LEU A 140 -12.05 6.75 3.48
CA LEU A 140 -11.67 5.57 2.69
C LEU A 140 -11.70 4.28 3.50
N THR A 141 -12.29 3.24 2.93
CA THR A 141 -12.16 1.84 3.39
C THR A 141 -12.16 0.91 2.18
N GLY A 142 -11.93 -0.39 2.37
CA GLY A 142 -11.96 -1.31 1.24
C GLY A 142 -11.74 -2.78 1.58
N MET A 143 -11.66 -3.59 0.53
CA MET A 143 -11.47 -5.03 0.59
C MET A 143 -10.48 -5.51 -0.48
N ALA A 144 -10.13 -6.79 -0.42
CA ALA A 144 -9.26 -7.43 -1.39
C ALA A 144 -9.87 -8.73 -1.89
N PHE A 145 -9.59 -9.08 -3.14
CA PHE A 145 -9.76 -10.42 -3.70
C PHE A 145 -8.40 -10.93 -4.11
N ARG A 146 -7.93 -12.01 -3.49
CA ARG A 146 -6.70 -12.67 -3.92
C ARG A 146 -7.02 -13.64 -5.06
N VAL A 147 -6.27 -13.58 -6.14
CA VAL A 147 -6.53 -14.35 -7.36
C VAL A 147 -5.32 -15.19 -7.78
N PRO A 148 -5.50 -16.21 -8.64
CA PRO A 148 -4.43 -17.10 -9.12
C PRO A 148 -3.41 -16.46 -10.09
N THR A 149 -2.89 -15.29 -9.78
CA THR A 149 -1.74 -14.66 -10.48
C THR A 149 -0.53 -14.64 -9.54
N ILE A 150 0.68 -14.81 -10.10
CA ILE A 150 1.92 -14.95 -9.32
C ILE A 150 2.45 -13.61 -8.80
N ASP A 151 2.24 -12.54 -9.57
CA ASP A 151 2.58 -11.17 -9.22
C ASP A 151 1.64 -10.20 -9.97
N VAL A 152 1.82 -8.92 -9.69
CA VAL A 152 1.00 -7.78 -10.14
C VAL A 152 -0.41 -7.81 -9.56
N SER A 153 -0.85 -6.63 -9.12
CA SER A 153 -2.15 -6.41 -8.49
C SER A 153 -2.72 -5.10 -8.99
N VAL A 154 -4.05 -4.97 -8.95
CA VAL A 154 -4.75 -3.75 -9.36
C VAL A 154 -5.60 -3.21 -8.22
N VAL A 155 -5.72 -1.89 -8.17
CA VAL A 155 -6.62 -1.17 -7.26
C VAL A 155 -7.74 -0.55 -8.08
N ASP A 156 -8.97 -0.87 -7.72
CA ASP A 156 -10.18 -0.22 -8.18
C ASP A 156 -10.66 0.72 -7.07
N LEU A 157 -10.61 2.03 -7.31
CA LEU A 157 -11.08 3.06 -6.39
C LEU A 157 -12.37 3.68 -6.93
N THR A 158 -13.48 3.40 -6.27
CA THR A 158 -14.74 4.12 -6.48
C THR A 158 -14.86 5.23 -5.43
N CYS A 159 -14.97 6.48 -5.86
CA CYS A 159 -15.07 7.62 -4.93
C CYS A 159 -16.08 8.69 -5.37
N GLU A 160 -16.62 9.40 -4.38
CA GLU A 160 -17.41 10.62 -4.57
C GLU A 160 -16.48 11.82 -4.32
N LEU A 161 -16.41 12.73 -5.29
CA LEU A 161 -15.58 13.93 -5.23
C LEU A 161 -16.35 15.10 -4.61
N GLU A 162 -15.64 16.03 -3.97
CA GLU A 162 -16.22 17.29 -3.47
C GLU A 162 -16.48 18.26 -4.63
N THR A 163 -15.53 18.33 -5.58
CA THR A 163 -15.63 19.12 -6.80
C THR A 163 -16.00 18.20 -7.97
N PRO A 164 -17.10 18.47 -8.71
CA PRO A 164 -17.43 17.72 -9.92
C PRO A 164 -16.31 17.78 -10.94
N ALA A 165 -16.05 16.66 -11.61
CA ALA A 165 -15.06 16.55 -12.68
C ALA A 165 -15.52 15.52 -13.71
N THR A 166 -15.12 15.69 -14.97
CA THR A 166 -15.27 14.65 -15.99
C THR A 166 -14.15 13.62 -15.87
N TYR A 167 -14.33 12.47 -16.54
CA TYR A 167 -13.29 11.44 -16.59
C TYR A 167 -11.98 11.97 -17.20
N GLU A 168 -12.10 12.77 -18.27
CA GLU A 168 -10.97 13.36 -18.97
C GLU A 168 -10.19 14.34 -18.08
N GLU A 169 -10.88 15.13 -17.25
CA GLU A 169 -10.24 16.03 -16.29
C GLU A 169 -9.46 15.27 -15.21
N ILE A 170 -10.02 14.15 -14.73
CA ILE A 170 -9.36 13.27 -13.75
C ILE A 170 -8.11 12.65 -14.39
N CYS A 171 -8.23 12.05 -15.57
CA CYS A 171 -7.12 11.46 -16.31
C CYS A 171 -6.02 12.48 -16.60
N ALA A 172 -6.39 13.70 -17.03
CA ALA A 172 -5.43 14.76 -17.32
C ALA A 172 -4.65 15.17 -16.07
N GLU A 173 -5.29 15.28 -14.89
CA GLU A 173 -4.59 15.59 -13.65
C GLU A 173 -3.66 14.44 -13.23
N VAL A 174 -4.11 13.18 -13.30
CA VAL A 174 -3.27 12.02 -12.97
C VAL A 174 -2.04 11.96 -13.88
N LYS A 175 -2.22 12.17 -15.19
CA LYS A 175 -1.12 12.24 -16.17
C LYS A 175 -0.16 13.40 -15.88
N ARG A 176 -0.70 14.58 -15.56
CA ARG A 176 0.11 15.76 -15.21
C ARG A 176 0.98 15.50 -13.97
N ARG A 177 0.43 14.85 -12.94
CA ARG A 177 1.18 14.49 -11.71
C ARG A 177 2.22 13.40 -12.00
N SER A 178 1.87 12.37 -12.77
CA SER A 178 2.78 11.25 -13.11
C SER A 178 3.99 11.70 -13.95
N GLU A 179 3.79 12.66 -14.84
CA GLU A 179 4.87 13.26 -15.65
C GLU A 179 5.61 14.39 -14.92
N GLY A 180 5.09 14.84 -13.77
CA GLY A 180 5.57 15.98 -12.99
C GLY A 180 6.11 15.59 -11.61
N ASP A 181 5.45 16.08 -10.55
CA ASP A 181 5.91 15.98 -9.15
C ASP A 181 5.88 14.56 -8.58
N MET A 182 5.10 13.65 -9.16
CA MET A 182 5.00 12.25 -8.73
C MET A 182 5.74 11.28 -9.68
N LYS A 183 6.59 11.80 -10.57
CA LYS A 183 7.36 10.98 -11.51
C LYS A 183 8.22 9.96 -10.75
N GLY A 184 8.05 8.68 -11.12
CA GLY A 184 8.70 7.54 -10.47
C GLY A 184 7.91 6.92 -9.31
N PHE A 185 6.79 7.53 -8.88
CA PHE A 185 5.89 6.99 -7.85
C PHE A 185 4.46 6.78 -8.36
N LEU A 186 4.03 7.58 -9.33
CA LEU A 186 2.77 7.45 -10.05
C LEU A 186 3.06 7.33 -11.55
N GLY A 187 2.46 6.34 -12.21
CA GLY A 187 2.49 6.17 -13.66
C GLY A 187 1.13 6.50 -14.30
N TYR A 188 1.12 6.72 -15.61
CA TYR A 188 -0.09 6.85 -16.41
C TYR A 188 0.10 6.09 -17.72
N CYS A 189 -0.93 5.38 -18.16
CA CYS A 189 -0.94 4.63 -19.42
C CYS A 189 -2.37 4.66 -20.01
N ASP A 190 -2.46 4.77 -21.32
CA ASP A 190 -3.69 4.73 -22.13
C ASP A 190 -3.69 3.59 -23.16
N GLU A 191 -2.83 2.58 -22.96
CA GLU A 191 -2.75 1.36 -23.77
C GLU A 191 -3.60 0.23 -23.17
N ASP A 192 -4.01 -0.72 -24.01
CA ASP A 192 -4.79 -1.90 -23.62
C ASP A 192 -3.89 -2.96 -22.94
N LEU A 193 -3.44 -2.67 -21.72
CA LEU A 193 -2.52 -3.52 -20.95
C LEU A 193 -3.23 -4.56 -20.08
N VAL A 194 -2.50 -5.62 -19.73
CA VAL A 194 -2.86 -6.65 -18.77
C VAL A 194 -1.81 -6.76 -17.66
N SER A 195 -2.05 -7.62 -16.66
CA SER A 195 -1.18 -7.69 -15.46
C SER A 195 0.29 -7.98 -15.79
N THR A 196 0.57 -8.85 -16.75
CA THR A 196 1.95 -9.25 -17.09
C THR A 196 2.78 -8.14 -17.73
N ASP A 197 2.15 -7.05 -18.19
CA ASP A 197 2.86 -5.90 -18.75
C ASP A 197 3.49 -5.01 -17.65
N PHE A 198 3.17 -5.27 -16.38
CA PHE A 198 3.67 -4.54 -15.20
C PHE A 198 4.59 -5.39 -14.29
N GLU A 199 5.08 -6.54 -14.77
CA GLU A 199 6.08 -7.37 -14.05
C GLU A 199 7.48 -6.75 -14.02
#